data_AF-A0A6A1VUC0-F1
#
_entry.id   AF-A0A6A1VUC0-F1
#
_cell.length_a   1.000
_cell.length_b   1.000
_cell.length_c   1.000
_cell.angle_alpha   90.00
_cell.angle_beta   90.00
_cell.angle_gamma   90.00
#
_symmetry.space_group_name_H-M   'P 1'
#
loop_
_entity.id
_entity.type
_entity.pdbx_description
1 polymer ?
#
loop_
_entity_poly.entity_id
_entity_poly.type
_entity_poly.pdbx_seq_one_letter_code
_entity_poly.pdbx_strand_id
1 'polypeptide(L)'
;MYVRAVPTTDLNRNTEWFTYPGVWTTYILILFFSWLIVLSIFNCSPGKAWTIVHLAHFLVTYHFFHWKKGTPFSDDQGIYNRLTWWEQVDSGKQLTRNRKFLTVVPVVLYVVSEVPLYTRSENISRCLEFSLWHYHLWGLTCLVEALYLIASHTTDYQHPMLFFNTLAVFVLVVAKFPHMHKVRIFGINADQ
;
A
#
# COMPACT_ATOMS: atom_id res chain seq x y z
N MET A 1 0.45 -46.23 15.78
CA MET A 1 0.80 -45.31 14.68
C MET A 1 0.48 -43.90 15.12
N TYR A 2 1.47 -43.00 15.19
CA TYR A 2 1.18 -41.58 15.36
C TYR A 2 0.84 -41.01 13.98
N VAL A 3 -0.42 -40.61 13.78
CA VAL A 3 -0.82 -39.87 12.58
C VAL A 3 -0.17 -38.49 12.71
N ARG A 4 0.85 -38.23 11.89
CA ARG A 4 1.39 -36.88 11.74
C ARG A 4 0.30 -36.06 11.04
N ALA A 5 -0.47 -35.31 11.81
CA ALA A 5 -1.41 -34.35 11.24
C ALA A 5 -0.60 -33.41 10.32
N VAL A 6 -0.96 -33.39 9.03
CA VAL A 6 -0.44 -32.36 8.13
C VAL A 6 -0.87 -31.02 8.74
N PRO A 7 0.05 -30.09 9.01
CA PRO A 7 -0.33 -28.78 9.49
C PRO A 7 -1.32 -28.21 8.48
N THR A 8 -2.55 -27.94 8.89
CA THR A 8 -3.46 -27.13 8.08
C THR A 8 -2.72 -25.82 7.85
N THR A 9 -2.48 -25.45 6.61
CA THR A 9 -2.08 -24.08 6.30
C THR A 9 -3.19 -23.21 6.85
N ASP A 10 -2.93 -22.54 7.98
CA ASP A 10 -3.89 -21.65 8.61
C ASP A 10 -4.08 -20.47 7.65
N LEU A 11 -5.12 -20.60 6.81
CA LEU A 11 -5.42 -19.67 5.74
C LEU A 11 -6.15 -18.51 6.39
N ASN A 12 -5.38 -17.51 6.79
CA ASN A 12 -5.93 -16.28 7.33
C ASN A 12 -6.79 -15.58 6.26
N ARG A 13 -8.10 -15.82 6.33
CA ARG A 13 -9.12 -15.23 5.44
C ARG A 13 -9.07 -13.69 5.39
N ASN A 14 -8.58 -13.05 6.47
CA ASN A 14 -8.39 -11.60 6.51
C ASN A 14 -7.34 -11.12 5.52
N THR A 15 -6.42 -11.99 5.08
CA THR A 15 -5.34 -11.67 4.15
C THR A 15 -5.46 -12.37 2.80
N GLU A 16 -6.24 -13.46 2.73
CA GLU A 16 -6.37 -14.30 1.53
C GLU A 16 -6.96 -13.53 0.34
N TRP A 17 -7.95 -12.66 0.56
CA TRP A 17 -8.66 -11.97 -0.52
C TRP A 17 -7.74 -11.15 -1.43
N PHE A 18 -6.59 -10.73 -0.92
CA PHE A 18 -5.56 -10.00 -1.66
C PHE A 18 -4.95 -10.81 -2.83
N THR A 19 -5.10 -12.13 -2.79
CA THR A 19 -4.59 -13.04 -3.82
C THR A 19 -5.55 -13.21 -4.99
N TYR A 20 -6.82 -12.81 -4.86
CA TYR A 20 -7.81 -12.98 -5.92
C TYR A 20 -7.63 -11.93 -7.04
N PRO A 21 -7.46 -12.34 -8.31
CA PRO A 21 -7.24 -11.41 -9.42
C PRO A 21 -8.30 -10.31 -9.58
N GLY A 22 -9.58 -10.64 -9.31
CA GLY A 22 -10.70 -9.71 -9.46
C GLY A 22 -10.65 -8.50 -8.51
N VAL A 23 -10.04 -8.65 -7.33
CA VAL A 23 -9.89 -7.55 -6.36
C VAL A 23 -9.13 -6.38 -6.98
N TRP A 24 -8.10 -6.67 -7.77
CA TRP A 24 -7.28 -5.64 -8.42
C TRP A 24 -8.06 -4.82 -9.45
N THR A 25 -8.86 -5.49 -10.27
CA THR A 25 -9.71 -4.81 -11.25
C THR A 25 -10.70 -3.89 -10.55
N THR A 26 -11.41 -4.39 -9.54
CA THR A 26 -12.35 -3.57 -8.75
C THR A 26 -11.65 -2.39 -8.10
N TYR A 27 -10.44 -2.60 -7.58
CA TYR A 27 -9.69 -1.56 -6.89
C TYR A 27 -9.18 -0.45 -7.82
N ILE A 28 -8.71 -0.79 -9.03
CA ILE A 28 -8.36 0.21 -10.06
C ILE A 28 -9.59 1.03 -10.45
N LEU A 29 -10.75 0.38 -10.62
CA LEU A 29 -12.01 1.09 -10.89
C LEU A 29 -12.37 2.03 -9.74
N ILE A 30 -12.25 1.61 -8.49
CA ILE A 30 -12.50 2.47 -7.31
C ILE A 30 -11.62 3.72 -7.36
N LEU A 31 -10.32 3.59 -7.65
CA LEU A 31 -9.44 4.74 -7.75
C LEU A 31 -9.80 5.66 -8.91
N PHE A 32 -10.09 5.10 -10.08
CA PHE A 32 -10.47 5.87 -11.26
C PHE A 32 -11.76 6.66 -11.02
N PHE A 33 -12.80 6.03 -10.47
CA PHE A 33 -14.03 6.72 -10.13
C PHE A 33 -13.87 7.72 -8.98
N SER A 34 -13.01 7.42 -7.99
CA SER A 34 -12.67 8.40 -6.94
C SER A 34 -12.02 9.65 -7.53
N TRP A 35 -11.13 9.48 -8.50
CA TRP A 35 -10.52 10.61 -9.22
C TRP A 35 -11.54 11.42 -10.02
N LEU A 36 -12.47 10.76 -10.72
CA LEU A 36 -13.57 11.45 -11.41
C LEU A 36 -14.46 12.23 -10.43
N ILE A 37 -14.81 11.63 -9.28
CA ILE A 37 -15.60 12.29 -8.24
C ILE A 37 -14.87 13.53 -7.72
N VAL A 38 -13.57 13.43 -7.43
CA VAL A 38 -12.77 14.58 -6.95
C VAL A 38 -12.70 15.67 -8.01
N LEU A 39 -12.50 15.32 -9.28
CA LEU A 39 -12.53 16.28 -10.39
C LEU A 39 -13.87 17.01 -10.46
N SER A 40 -14.98 16.27 -10.41
CA SER A 40 -16.32 16.83 -10.55
C SER A 40 -16.73 17.69 -9.36
N ILE A 41 -16.42 17.28 -8.13
CA ILE A 41 -16.84 18.00 -6.91
C ILE A 41 -15.96 19.24 -6.65
N PHE A 42 -14.65 19.10 -6.78
CA PHE A 42 -13.72 20.18 -6.41
C PHE A 42 -13.37 21.11 -7.57
N ASN A 43 -13.79 20.79 -8.80
CA ASN A 43 -13.50 21.55 -10.02
C ASN A 43 -12.02 21.96 -10.11
N CYS A 44 -11.12 21.01 -9.81
CA CYS A 44 -9.69 21.25 -9.72
C CYS A 44 -8.96 20.66 -10.94
N SER A 45 -7.68 20.99 -11.09
CA SER A 45 -6.88 20.42 -12.16
C SER A 45 -6.67 18.91 -11.97
N PRO A 46 -6.49 18.13 -13.05
CA PRO A 46 -6.19 16.69 -12.99
C PRO A 46 -5.11 16.29 -11.97
N GLY A 47 -4.03 17.06 -11.85
CA GLY A 47 -2.96 16.76 -10.91
C GLY A 47 -3.31 17.02 -9.44
N LYS A 48 -4.11 18.06 -9.17
CA LYS A 48 -4.64 18.29 -7.82
C LYS A 48 -5.59 17.17 -7.42
N ALA A 49 -6.43 16.71 -8.35
CA ALA A 49 -7.32 15.59 -8.10
C ALA A 49 -6.56 14.30 -7.75
N TRP A 50 -5.48 13.99 -8.50
CA TRP A 50 -4.62 12.85 -8.17
C TRP A 50 -3.94 12.98 -6.81
N THR A 51 -3.49 14.18 -6.44
CA THR A 51 -2.94 14.44 -5.09
C THR A 51 -3.98 14.16 -4.00
N ILE A 52 -5.21 14.64 -4.16
CA ILE A 52 -6.29 14.39 -3.18
C ILE A 52 -6.59 12.90 -3.07
N VAL A 53 -6.72 12.20 -4.20
CA VAL A 53 -6.94 10.74 -4.22
C VAL A 53 -5.80 10.01 -3.54
N HIS A 54 -4.55 10.36 -3.84
CA HIS A 54 -3.36 9.74 -3.22
C HIS A 54 -3.34 9.95 -1.69
N LEU A 55 -3.59 11.16 -1.21
CA LEU A 55 -3.62 11.43 0.23
C LEU A 55 -4.78 10.73 0.95
N ALA A 56 -5.98 10.73 0.36
CA ALA A 56 -7.14 10.00 0.90
C ALA A 56 -6.87 8.49 0.94
N HIS A 57 -6.28 7.97 -0.13
CA HIS A 57 -5.89 6.58 -0.26
C HIS A 57 -4.85 6.17 0.79
N PHE A 58 -3.81 6.99 0.99
CA PHE A 58 -2.82 6.82 2.05
C PHE A 58 -3.49 6.70 3.42
N LEU A 59 -4.38 7.63 3.78
CA LEU A 59 -5.03 7.64 5.09
C LEU A 59 -5.89 6.38 5.32
N VAL A 60 -6.71 6.01 4.32
CA VAL A 60 -7.58 4.84 4.39
C VAL A 60 -6.76 3.57 4.49
N THR A 61 -5.78 3.38 3.59
CA THR A 61 -4.96 2.16 3.58
C THR A 61 -4.08 2.05 4.81
N TYR A 62 -3.46 3.14 5.27
CA TYR A 62 -2.69 3.14 6.53
C TYR A 62 -3.57 2.73 7.72
N HIS A 63 -4.78 3.29 7.81
CA HIS A 63 -5.72 2.95 8.86
C HIS A 63 -6.05 1.45 8.86
N PHE A 64 -6.47 0.88 7.73
CA PHE A 64 -6.86 -0.52 7.68
C PHE A 64 -5.66 -1.47 7.82
N PHE A 65 -4.50 -1.11 7.26
CA PHE A 65 -3.40 -2.06 7.11
C PHE A 65 -2.39 -2.01 8.26
N HIS A 66 -2.11 -0.82 8.75
CA HIS A 66 -1.06 -0.57 9.74
C HIS A 66 -1.59 -0.11 11.10
N TRP A 67 -2.87 0.26 11.21
CA TRP A 67 -3.45 0.71 12.47
C TRP A 67 -4.48 -0.26 13.06
N LYS A 68 -5.49 -0.63 12.28
CA LYS A 68 -6.59 -1.50 12.74
C LYS A 68 -6.05 -2.90 13.04
N LYS A 69 -6.32 -3.39 14.25
CA LYS A 69 -5.99 -4.74 14.70
C LYS A 69 -7.18 -5.69 14.57
N GLY A 70 -6.90 -6.99 14.58
CA GLY A 70 -7.91 -8.05 14.56
C GLY A 70 -8.43 -8.37 13.16
N THR A 71 -9.51 -9.13 13.15
CA THR A 71 -10.18 -9.67 11.96
C THR A 71 -11.69 -9.65 12.17
N PRO A 72 -12.51 -9.51 11.10
CA PRO A 72 -13.96 -9.64 11.22
C PRO A 72 -14.44 -11.10 11.35
N PHE A 73 -13.55 -12.09 11.25
CA PHE A 73 -13.90 -13.51 11.24
C PHE A 73 -13.78 -14.12 12.63
N SER A 74 -14.88 -14.65 13.19
CA SER A 74 -14.92 -15.32 14.50
C SER A 74 -14.22 -16.67 14.56
N ASP A 75 -13.99 -17.29 13.40
CA ASP A 75 -13.40 -18.63 13.28
C ASP A 75 -11.92 -18.66 13.71
N ASP A 76 -11.29 -17.49 13.84
CA ASP A 76 -9.87 -17.35 14.20
C ASP A 76 -9.59 -17.50 15.71
N GLN A 77 -10.63 -17.62 16.54
CA GLN A 77 -10.52 -17.70 18.01
C GLN A 77 -9.71 -16.55 18.64
N GLY A 78 -9.67 -15.39 17.98
CA GLY A 78 -8.98 -14.19 18.46
C GLY A 78 -7.45 -14.22 18.33
N ILE A 79 -6.86 -15.18 17.60
CA ILE A 79 -5.40 -15.26 17.41
C ILE A 79 -4.82 -14.01 16.74
N TYR A 80 -5.64 -13.26 16.00
CA TYR A 80 -5.22 -12.04 15.29
C TYR A 80 -5.58 -10.73 16.02
N ASN A 81 -6.22 -10.77 17.19
CA ASN A 81 -6.73 -9.57 17.89
C ASN A 81 -5.66 -8.51 18.18
N ARG A 82 -4.41 -8.92 18.37
CA ARG A 82 -3.29 -8.01 18.65
C ARG A 82 -2.47 -7.61 17.42
N LEU A 83 -2.83 -8.14 16.25
CA LEU A 83 -2.06 -7.99 15.03
C LEU A 83 -2.79 -7.09 14.03
N THR A 84 -2.06 -6.15 13.44
CA THR A 84 -2.55 -5.39 12.30
C THR A 84 -2.62 -6.28 11.06
N TRP A 85 -3.36 -5.86 10.04
CA TRP A 85 -3.43 -6.62 8.79
C TRP A 85 -2.03 -6.85 8.18
N TRP A 86 -1.14 -5.84 8.20
CA TRP A 86 0.24 -5.99 7.75
C TRP A 86 1.05 -6.99 8.58
N GLU A 87 0.76 -7.13 9.87
CA GLU A 87 1.40 -8.11 10.73
C GLU A 87 0.86 -9.53 10.50
N GLN A 88 -0.34 -9.63 9.95
CA GLN A 88 -1.01 -10.89 9.63
C GLN A 88 -0.57 -11.50 8.28
N VAL A 89 -0.23 -10.67 7.29
CA VAL A 89 0.15 -11.16 5.93
C VAL A 89 1.34 -12.13 5.98
N ASP A 90 1.36 -13.10 5.07
CA ASP A 90 2.36 -14.19 5.05
C ASP A 90 2.53 -14.90 6.41
N SER A 91 1.44 -15.03 7.18
CA SER A 91 1.44 -15.61 8.53
C SER A 91 2.42 -14.93 9.48
N GLY A 92 2.65 -13.62 9.31
CA GLY A 92 3.59 -12.82 10.10
C GLY A 92 5.08 -13.10 9.86
N LYS A 93 5.43 -14.00 8.92
CA LYS A 93 6.83 -14.27 8.57
C LYS A 93 7.46 -13.04 7.94
N GLN A 94 8.59 -12.60 8.48
CA GLN A 94 9.36 -11.48 7.92
C GLN A 94 10.24 -11.94 6.76
N LEU A 95 10.63 -11.01 5.89
CA LEU A 95 11.59 -11.24 4.80
C LEU A 95 11.22 -12.37 3.81
N THR A 96 9.93 -12.70 3.71
CA THR A 96 9.40 -13.52 2.61
C THR A 96 9.66 -12.84 1.27
N ARG A 97 9.60 -13.61 0.17
CA ARG A 97 9.72 -13.04 -1.18
C ARG A 97 8.74 -11.89 -1.39
N ASN A 98 7.51 -12.07 -0.89
CA ASN A 98 6.42 -11.11 -1.03
C ASN A 98 6.69 -9.86 -0.20
N ARG A 99 7.04 -9.98 1.08
CA ARG A 99 7.37 -8.81 1.91
C ARG A 99 8.59 -8.05 1.42
N LYS A 100 9.62 -8.76 0.91
CA LYS A 100 10.77 -8.11 0.26
C LYS A 100 10.32 -7.31 -0.95
N PHE A 101 9.48 -7.89 -1.82
CA PHE A 101 8.91 -7.16 -2.95
C PHE A 101 8.10 -5.93 -2.49
N LEU A 102 7.16 -6.13 -1.57
CA LEU A 102 6.27 -5.09 -1.01
C LEU A 102 7.00 -4.01 -0.22
N THR A 103 8.27 -4.19 0.13
CA THR A 103 9.08 -3.20 0.87
C THR A 103 10.17 -2.58 -0.02
N VAL A 104 10.91 -3.40 -0.77
CA VAL A 104 12.06 -2.94 -1.58
C VAL A 104 11.60 -2.18 -2.82
N VAL A 105 10.57 -2.66 -3.53
CA VAL A 105 10.10 -1.99 -4.76
C VAL A 105 9.59 -0.58 -4.44
N PRO A 106 8.75 -0.35 -3.41
CA PRO A 106 8.39 1.00 -2.98
C PRO A 106 9.58 1.89 -2.66
N VAL A 107 10.59 1.37 -1.94
CA VAL A 107 11.80 2.12 -1.59
C VAL A 107 12.57 2.53 -2.84
N VAL A 108 12.80 1.60 -3.77
CA VAL A 108 13.54 1.88 -5.01
C VAL A 108 12.79 2.88 -5.87
N LEU A 109 11.48 2.70 -6.06
CA LEU A 109 10.65 3.64 -6.85
C LEU A 109 10.61 5.03 -6.20
N TYR A 110 10.47 5.10 -4.88
CA TYR A 110 10.56 6.34 -4.13
C TYR A 110 11.92 7.02 -4.36
N VAL A 111 13.03 6.33 -4.15
CA VAL A 111 14.37 6.91 -4.35
C VAL A 111 14.56 7.38 -5.81
N VAL A 112 14.16 6.56 -6.79
CA VAL A 112 14.27 6.92 -8.22
C VAL A 112 13.44 8.16 -8.55
N SER A 113 12.25 8.30 -7.96
CA SER A 113 11.36 9.43 -8.21
C SER A 113 11.90 10.78 -7.69
N GLU A 114 12.78 10.75 -6.69
CA GLU A 114 13.44 11.93 -6.12
C GLU A 114 14.70 12.34 -6.90
N VAL A 115 15.21 11.49 -7.80
CA VAL A 115 16.43 11.79 -8.57
C VAL A 115 16.11 12.77 -9.71
N PRO A 116 16.76 13.96 -9.78
CA PRO A 116 16.47 14.98 -10.81
C PRO A 116 16.70 14.56 -12.26
N LEU A 117 17.43 13.47 -12.50
CA LEU A 117 17.63 12.92 -13.84
C LEU A 117 16.42 12.09 -14.34
N TYR A 118 15.54 11.67 -13.42
CA TYR A 118 14.39 10.82 -13.72
C TYR A 118 13.08 11.61 -13.87
N THR A 119 13.05 12.89 -13.49
CA THR A 119 11.92 13.81 -13.68
C THR A 119 11.67 14.20 -15.14
N ARG A 120 12.47 13.67 -16.09
CA ARG A 120 12.23 13.79 -17.53
C ARG A 120 11.11 12.82 -17.96
N SER A 121 10.07 13.33 -18.63
CA SER A 121 8.81 12.62 -18.94
C SER A 121 8.95 11.19 -19.49
N GLU A 122 9.98 10.92 -20.31
CA GLU A 122 10.23 9.60 -20.92
C GLU A 122 10.54 8.49 -19.90
N ASN A 123 11.12 8.84 -18.75
CA ASN A 123 11.49 7.89 -17.70
C ASN A 123 10.31 7.58 -16.75
N ILE A 124 9.42 8.55 -16.54
CA ILE A 124 8.24 8.40 -15.69
C ILE A 124 7.25 7.40 -16.31
N SER A 125 6.99 7.50 -17.62
CA SER A 125 6.13 6.53 -18.31
C SER A 125 6.65 5.10 -18.15
N ARG A 126 7.97 4.89 -18.23
CA ARG A 126 8.59 3.58 -17.99
C ARG A 126 8.44 3.08 -16.55
N CYS A 127 8.53 3.98 -15.56
CA CYS A 127 8.29 3.63 -14.15
C CYS A 127 6.83 3.28 -13.88
N LEU A 128 5.90 4.03 -14.49
CA LEU A 128 4.48 3.74 -14.42
C LEU A 128 4.17 2.42 -15.11
N GLU A 129 4.70 2.16 -16.30
CA GLU A 129 4.60 0.88 -16.98
C GLU A 129 5.18 -0.26 -16.13
N PHE A 130 6.36 -0.09 -15.52
CA PHE A 130 6.94 -1.11 -14.64
C PHE A 130 6.03 -1.43 -13.44
N SER A 131 5.47 -0.38 -12.81
CA SER A 131 4.54 -0.50 -11.68
C SER A 131 3.22 -1.15 -12.12
N LEU A 132 2.74 -0.81 -13.31
CA LEU A 132 1.52 -1.31 -13.94
C LEU A 132 1.71 -2.62 -14.71
N TRP A 133 2.91 -3.18 -14.86
CA TRP A 133 3.16 -4.50 -15.46
C TRP A 133 3.35 -5.59 -14.39
N HIS A 134 3.85 -5.21 -13.20
CA HIS A 134 3.99 -6.14 -12.06
C HIS A 134 2.76 -6.18 -11.15
N TYR A 135 1.71 -5.40 -11.45
CA TYR A 135 0.41 -5.40 -10.77
C TYR A 135 -0.22 -6.79 -10.61
N HIS A 136 -0.02 -7.67 -11.59
CA HIS A 136 -0.59 -9.02 -11.59
C HIS A 136 -0.07 -9.91 -10.47
N LEU A 137 1.00 -9.53 -9.77
CA LEU A 137 1.59 -10.35 -8.72
C LEU A 137 1.44 -9.78 -7.30
N TRP A 138 1.42 -8.45 -7.06
CA TRP A 138 1.46 -7.89 -5.68
C TRP A 138 0.86 -6.46 -5.51
N GLY A 139 -0.25 -6.17 -6.20
CA GLY A 139 -0.66 -4.83 -6.67
C GLY A 139 -1.08 -3.69 -5.71
N LEU A 140 -1.02 -3.77 -4.38
CA LEU A 140 -1.60 -2.70 -3.53
C LEU A 140 -0.60 -1.65 -3.08
N THR A 141 0.66 -2.05 -2.87
CA THR A 141 1.74 -1.11 -2.57
C THR A 141 2.12 -0.35 -3.82
N CYS A 142 2.41 -1.07 -4.93
CA CYS A 142 2.79 -0.48 -6.22
C CYS A 142 1.80 0.59 -6.70
N LEU A 143 0.54 0.49 -6.27
CA LEU A 143 -0.48 1.46 -6.62
C LEU A 143 -0.39 2.78 -5.85
N VAL A 144 0.01 2.76 -4.57
CA VAL A 144 0.34 4.00 -3.84
C VAL A 144 1.49 4.71 -4.54
N GLU A 145 2.53 3.97 -4.92
CA GLU A 145 3.69 4.56 -5.57
C GLU A 145 3.36 5.04 -7.00
N ALA A 146 2.51 4.32 -7.74
CA ALA A 146 1.97 4.80 -9.01
C ALA A 146 1.12 6.07 -8.82
N LEU A 147 0.28 6.14 -7.80
CA LEU A 147 -0.50 7.34 -7.46
C LEU A 147 0.41 8.52 -7.11
N TYR A 148 1.48 8.30 -6.34
CA TYR A 148 2.50 9.29 -6.03
C TYR A 148 3.17 9.83 -7.30
N LEU A 149 3.61 8.95 -8.20
CA LEU A 149 4.25 9.33 -9.46
C LEU A 149 3.30 10.10 -10.37
N ILE A 150 2.06 9.62 -10.53
CA ILE A 150 1.03 10.30 -11.32
C ILE A 150 0.75 11.68 -10.73
N ALA A 151 0.51 11.78 -9.42
CA ALA A 151 0.23 13.05 -8.75
C ALA A 151 1.39 14.03 -8.88
N SER A 152 2.63 13.59 -8.66
CA SER A 152 3.81 14.44 -8.74
C SER A 152 4.09 14.92 -10.17
N HIS A 153 4.00 14.03 -11.16
CA HIS A 153 4.19 14.39 -12.57
C HIS A 153 3.08 15.31 -13.10
N THR A 154 1.82 15.03 -12.79
CA THR A 154 0.67 15.84 -13.25
C THR A 154 0.55 17.18 -12.52
N THR A 155 1.27 17.37 -11.41
CA THR A 155 1.43 18.66 -10.73
C THR A 155 2.75 19.34 -11.05
N ASP A 156 3.52 18.81 -12.02
CA ASP A 156 4.83 19.34 -12.40
C ASP A 156 5.76 19.56 -11.19
N TYR A 157 5.72 18.63 -10.24
CA TYR A 157 6.53 18.66 -9.01
C TYR A 157 6.36 19.94 -8.19
N GLN A 158 5.24 20.66 -8.35
CA GLN A 158 5.02 21.92 -7.66
C GLN A 158 4.83 21.72 -6.15
N HIS A 159 5.46 22.60 -5.37
CA HIS A 159 5.15 22.76 -3.96
C HIS A 159 3.85 23.57 -3.81
N PRO A 160 2.95 23.20 -2.88
CA PRO A 160 3.14 22.27 -1.77
C PRO A 160 2.76 20.79 -2.05
N MET A 161 2.20 20.47 -3.22
CA MET A 161 1.65 19.14 -3.51
C MET A 161 2.71 18.03 -3.41
N LEU A 162 3.89 18.28 -3.96
CA LEU A 162 5.02 17.34 -3.89
C LEU A 162 5.32 16.96 -2.44
N PHE A 163 5.46 17.94 -1.55
CA PHE A 163 5.79 17.72 -0.14
C PHE A 163 4.79 16.77 0.56
N PHE A 164 3.48 17.00 0.40
CA PHE A 164 2.47 16.16 1.03
C PHE A 164 2.46 14.74 0.46
N ASN A 165 2.62 14.61 -0.86
CA ASN A 165 2.72 13.32 -1.53
C ASN A 165 3.97 12.54 -1.07
N THR A 166 5.12 13.20 -0.96
CA THR A 166 6.38 12.60 -0.49
C THR A 166 6.26 12.15 0.96
N LEU A 167 5.65 12.97 1.84
CA LEU A 167 5.43 12.63 3.24
C LEU A 167 4.54 11.38 3.39
N ALA A 168 3.46 11.29 2.61
CA ALA A 168 2.55 10.14 2.63
C ALA A 168 3.27 8.84 2.25
N VAL A 169 4.07 8.85 1.17
CA VAL A 169 4.86 7.68 0.74
C VAL A 169 5.92 7.33 1.78
N PHE A 170 6.62 8.32 2.32
CA PHE A 170 7.66 8.10 3.34
C PHE A 170 7.09 7.35 4.56
N VAL A 171 5.94 7.81 5.09
CA VAL A 171 5.28 7.15 6.23
C VAL A 171 4.91 5.70 5.90
N LEU A 172 4.35 5.44 4.71
CA LEU A 172 3.98 4.08 4.29
C LEU A 172 5.20 3.17 4.11
N VAL A 173 6.29 3.68 3.55
CA VAL A 173 7.54 2.94 3.39
C VAL A 173 8.09 2.56 4.77
N VAL A 174 8.13 3.52 5.71
CA VAL A 174 8.60 3.25 7.08
C VAL A 174 7.78 2.16 7.75
N ALA A 175 6.44 2.22 7.63
CA ALA A 175 5.53 1.26 8.24
C ALA A 175 5.70 -0.18 7.70
N LYS A 176 6.33 -0.37 6.54
CA LYS A 176 6.58 -1.68 5.92
C LYS A 176 7.90 -2.32 6.35
N PHE A 177 8.84 -1.56 6.93
CA PHE A 177 10.14 -2.12 7.34
C PHE A 177 9.98 -3.22 8.40
N PRO A 178 10.80 -4.29 8.35
CA PRO A 178 10.74 -5.38 9.32
C PRO A 178 11.07 -4.89 10.74
N HIS A 179 11.88 -3.84 10.89
CA HIS A 179 12.18 -3.21 12.18
C HIS A 179 10.96 -2.56 12.83
N MET A 180 9.92 -2.21 12.06
CA MET A 180 8.67 -1.65 12.55
C MET A 180 7.62 -2.72 12.86
N HIS A 181 7.95 -4.00 12.67
CA HIS A 181 7.02 -5.09 12.95
C HIS A 181 6.67 -5.14 14.43
N LYS A 182 5.37 -5.03 14.76
CA LYS A 182 4.85 -4.99 16.15
C LYS A 182 5.37 -3.82 16.98
N VAL A 183 6.04 -2.85 16.36
CA VAL A 183 6.45 -1.63 17.04
C VAL A 183 5.24 -0.71 17.15
N ARG A 184 5.03 -0.17 18.35
CA ARG A 184 4.00 0.81 18.67
C ARG A 184 4.72 2.06 19.17
N ILE A 185 4.87 3.05 18.28
CA ILE A 185 5.61 4.27 18.60
C ILE A 185 4.90 4.96 19.78
N PHE A 186 5.65 5.27 20.84
CA PHE A 186 5.14 5.87 22.09
C PHE A 186 4.03 5.06 22.80
N GLY A 187 3.92 3.75 22.53
CA GLY A 187 2.88 2.91 23.14
C GLY A 187 1.47 3.17 22.59
N ILE A 188 1.33 4.02 21.57
CA ILE A 188 0.04 4.26 20.93
C ILE A 188 -0.45 2.95 20.33
N ASN A 189 -1.70 2.57 20.62
CA ASN A 189 -2.31 1.33 20.14
C ASN A 189 -1.66 0.04 20.70
N ALA A 190 -1.06 0.09 21.91
CA ALA A 190 -0.47 -1.09 22.56
C ALA A 190 -1.50 -2.03 23.21
N ASP A 191 -2.49 -1.48 23.93
CA ASP A 191 -3.36 -2.26 24.84
C ASP A 191 -4.71 -2.70 24.24
N GLN A 192 -4.97 -2.35 22.97
CA GLN A 192 -6.17 -2.77 22.24
C GLN A 192 -6.13 -4.21 21.75
#